data_AF-A0A5J4NYV8-F1
#
_entry.id   AF-A0A5J4NYV8-F1
#
_cell.length_a   1.000
_cell.length_b   1.000
_cell.length_c   1.000
_cell.angle_alpha   90.00
_cell.angle_beta   90.00
_cell.angle_gamma   90.00
#
_symmetry.space_group_name_H-M   'P 1'
#
loop_
_entity.id
_entity.type
_entity.pdbx_description
1 polymer ?
#
loop_
_entity_poly.entity_id
_entity_poly.type
_entity_poly.pdbx_seq_one_letter_code
_entity_poly.pdbx_strand_id
1 'polypeptide(L)'
;DRGLNGGLSLMHLGRLRKFGWHEKWQEASRKFFERNILLMQADQDIFNIVIDLNPTLYFRVPCEWNVQLCAKTAPDCCPIVWPMKGPQELDCVTKPQRTLEEAFAFRPNMARLVHFTGKDKHAYLEQTTQENSSLDGIEERLTQVQMKTRYGEVFRAFQALPLTCF
;
A
#
# COMPACT_ATOMS: atom_id res chain seq x y z
N ASP A 1 4.80 -7.97 13.88
CA ASP A 1 4.11 -6.76 13.37
C ASP A 1 2.70 -6.69 13.94
N ARG A 2 2.48 -5.82 14.94
CA ARG A 2 1.14 -5.50 15.44
C ARG A 2 0.99 -3.99 15.33
N GLY A 3 0.06 -3.52 14.49
CA GLY A 3 -0.14 -2.11 14.23
C GLY A 3 -0.52 -1.84 12.77
N LEU A 4 -0.98 -0.62 12.49
CA LEU A 4 -1.27 -0.11 11.16
C LEU A 4 0.03 0.34 10.48
N ASN A 5 0.07 0.22 9.16
CA ASN A 5 1.14 0.78 8.34
C ASN A 5 0.89 2.27 8.09
N GLY A 6 1.89 3.12 8.32
CA GLY A 6 1.80 4.58 8.19
C GLY A 6 1.94 5.12 6.77
N GLY A 7 2.21 4.27 5.78
CA GLY A 7 2.46 4.69 4.39
C GLY A 7 1.23 5.16 3.61
N LEU A 8 0.03 4.89 4.10
CA LEU A 8 -1.22 5.43 3.55
C LEU A 8 -2.23 5.69 4.66
N SER A 9 -2.78 6.90 4.67
CA SER A 9 -3.92 7.24 5.52
C SER A 9 -4.81 8.26 4.82
N LEU A 10 -6.13 8.05 4.89
CA LEU A 10 -7.13 9.02 4.43
C LEU A 10 -7.61 9.82 5.65
N MET A 11 -7.33 11.12 5.65
CA MET A 11 -7.57 11.97 6.81
C MET A 11 -8.63 13.03 6.53
N HIS A 12 -9.73 12.98 7.28
CA HIS A 12 -10.70 14.07 7.27
C HIS A 12 -10.26 15.19 8.22
N LEU A 13 -9.42 16.11 7.73
CA LEU A 13 -8.78 17.16 8.54
C LEU A 13 -9.75 18.00 9.38
N GLY A 14 -10.93 18.33 8.85
CA GLY A 14 -11.95 19.08 9.60
C GLY A 14 -12.51 18.34 10.82
N ARG A 15 -12.70 17.01 10.74
CA ARG A 15 -13.15 16.18 11.86
C ARG A 15 -12.01 15.99 12.86
N LEU A 16 -10.79 15.76 12.38
CA LEU A 16 -9.60 15.63 13.23
C LEU A 16 -9.35 16.90 14.06
N ARG A 17 -9.47 18.09 13.46
CA ARG A 17 -9.37 19.36 14.21
C ARG A 17 -10.44 19.49 15.29
N LYS A 18 -11.71 19.21 14.95
CA LYS A 18 -12.82 19.24 15.93
C LYS A 18 -12.66 18.22 17.06
N PHE A 19 -12.00 17.11 16.78
CA PHE A 19 -11.71 16.06 17.75
C PHE A 19 -10.54 16.41 18.69
N GLY A 20 -9.79 17.47 18.42
CA GLY A 20 -8.57 17.80 19.18
C GLY A 20 -7.41 16.88 18.83
N TRP A 21 -7.17 16.66 17.52
CA TRP A 21 -6.11 15.78 17.04
C TRP A 21 -4.72 16.14 17.59
N HIS A 22 -4.42 17.42 17.75
CA HIS A 22 -3.12 17.87 18.25
C HIS A 22 -2.87 17.42 19.70
N GLU A 23 -3.86 17.59 20.57
CA GLU A 23 -3.81 17.19 21.97
C GLU A 23 -3.73 15.66 22.09
N LYS A 24 -4.48 14.93 21.25
CA LYS A 24 -4.44 13.46 21.19
C LYS A 24 -3.09 12.95 20.74
N TRP A 25 -2.47 13.61 19.77
CA TRP A 25 -1.11 13.30 19.32
C TRP A 25 -0.07 13.52 20.42
N GLN A 26 -0.14 14.66 21.13
CA GLN A 26 0.74 14.94 22.26
C GLN A 26 0.57 13.92 23.41
N GLU A 27 -0.68 13.56 23.75
CA GLU A 27 -0.97 12.54 24.76
C GLU A 27 -0.38 11.18 24.37
N ALA A 28 -0.60 10.74 23.12
CA ALA A 28 -0.05 9.50 22.59
C ALA A 28 1.49 9.51 22.58
N SER A 29 2.10 10.63 22.19
CA SER A 29 3.55 10.80 22.19
C SER A 29 4.12 10.66 23.61
N ARG A 30 3.53 11.34 24.59
CA ARG A 30 3.93 11.23 26.00
C ARG A 30 3.83 9.77 26.49
N LYS A 31 2.71 9.10 26.23
CA LYS A 31 2.50 7.68 26.60
C LYS A 31 3.49 6.73 25.91
N PHE A 32 3.87 7.00 24.66
CA PHE A 32 4.91 6.21 23.98
C PHE A 32 6.23 6.30 24.74
N PHE A 33 6.66 7.53 25.06
CA PHE A 33 7.96 7.78 25.68
C PHE A 33 8.03 7.45 27.19
N GLU A 34 6.90 7.18 27.84
CA GLU A 34 6.89 6.57 29.19
C GLU A 34 7.47 5.14 29.20
N ARG A 35 7.40 4.43 28.06
CA ARG A 35 7.76 3.01 27.96
C ARG A 35 8.84 2.72 26.92
N ASN A 36 9.15 3.68 26.05
CA ASN A 36 10.06 3.51 24.94
C ASN A 36 11.03 4.69 24.89
N ILE A 37 12.29 4.42 24.50
CA ILE A 37 13.33 5.46 24.41
C ILE A 37 13.43 6.03 23.00
N LEU A 38 13.06 5.23 21.98
CA LEU A 38 13.25 5.54 20.57
C LEU A 38 12.01 5.17 19.77
N LEU A 39 11.75 5.94 18.71
CA LEU A 39 10.75 5.63 17.69
C LEU A 39 11.39 4.68 16.68
N MET A 40 10.95 3.43 16.66
CA MET A 40 11.48 2.40 15.75
C MET A 40 10.88 2.51 14.35
N GLN A 41 9.64 2.98 14.26
CA GLN A 41 8.90 3.19 13.02
C GLN A 41 8.47 4.65 12.86
N ALA A 42 9.29 5.56 13.40
CA ALA A 42 9.04 7.01 13.35
C ALA A 42 7.62 7.38 13.83
N ASP A 43 6.89 8.14 13.03
CA ASP A 43 5.54 8.61 13.29
C ASP A 43 4.48 7.49 13.34
N GLN A 44 4.73 6.34 12.70
CA GLN A 44 3.82 5.19 12.72
C GLN A 44 3.61 4.65 14.15
N ASP A 45 4.65 4.68 14.99
CA ASP A 45 4.54 4.23 16.38
C ASP A 45 3.56 5.11 17.17
N ILE A 46 3.59 6.43 16.97
CA ILE A 46 2.68 7.37 17.62
C ILE A 46 1.26 7.25 17.06
N PHE A 47 1.12 7.13 15.73
CA PHE A 47 -0.17 6.90 15.08
C PHE A 47 -0.90 5.68 15.66
N ASN A 48 -0.17 4.57 15.82
CA ASN A 48 -0.74 3.35 16.38
C ASN A 48 -1.24 3.54 17.81
N ILE A 49 -0.55 4.34 18.63
CA ILE A 49 -1.03 4.67 19.98
C ILE A 49 -2.27 5.57 19.93
N VAL A 50 -2.32 6.57 19.06
CA VAL A 50 -3.51 7.42 18.93
C VAL A 50 -4.73 6.58 18.60
N ILE A 51 -4.59 5.62 17.67
CA ILE A 51 -5.67 4.71 17.30
C ILE A 51 -6.02 3.73 18.41
N ASP A 52 -5.03 3.15 19.11
CA ASP A 52 -5.26 2.27 20.25
C ASP A 52 -6.07 2.96 21.37
N LEU A 53 -5.76 4.23 21.63
CA LEU A 53 -6.48 5.05 22.61
C LEU A 53 -7.85 5.55 22.10
N ASN A 54 -8.05 5.62 20.78
CA ASN A 54 -9.25 6.18 20.16
C ASN A 54 -9.72 5.30 18.98
N PRO A 55 -10.17 4.05 19.25
CA PRO A 55 -10.42 3.06 18.19
C PRO A 55 -11.52 3.48 17.21
N THR A 56 -12.43 4.39 17.61
CA THR A 56 -13.49 4.94 16.76
C THR A 56 -12.98 5.83 15.62
N LEU A 57 -11.72 6.28 15.68
CA LEU A 57 -11.08 7.01 14.59
C LEU A 57 -10.61 6.10 13.45
N TYR A 58 -10.53 4.79 13.69
CA TYR A 58 -9.97 3.86 12.72
C TYR A 58 -11.02 3.34 11.75
N PHE A 59 -10.75 3.56 10.46
CA PHE A 59 -11.47 2.96 9.36
C PHE A 59 -10.48 2.20 8.49
N ARG A 60 -10.69 0.88 8.36
CA ARG A 60 -9.77 0.02 7.63
C ARG A 60 -9.82 0.33 6.14
N VAL A 61 -8.67 0.68 5.59
CA VAL A 61 -8.47 0.74 4.13
C VAL A 61 -8.23 -0.70 3.63
N PRO A 62 -8.86 -1.12 2.51
CA PRO A 62 -8.57 -2.42 1.90
C PRO A 62 -7.09 -2.57 1.53
N CYS A 63 -6.57 -3.80 1.61
CA CYS A 63 -5.12 -4.03 1.58
C CYS A 63 -4.47 -3.69 0.23
N GLU A 64 -5.23 -3.76 -0.85
CA GLU A 64 -4.78 -3.45 -2.22
C GLU A 64 -4.39 -1.98 -2.42
N TRP A 65 -4.73 -1.11 -1.46
CA TRP A 65 -4.32 0.29 -1.43
C TRP A 65 -3.05 0.54 -0.63
N ASN A 66 -2.48 -0.46 0.04
CA ASN A 66 -1.21 -0.30 0.75
C ASN A 66 -0.44 -1.63 0.77
N VAL A 67 -0.15 -2.17 -0.42
CA VAL A 67 0.58 -3.44 -0.58
C VAL A 67 2.05 -3.21 -0.18
N GLN A 68 2.47 -3.77 0.95
CA GLN A 68 3.81 -3.56 1.52
C GLN A 68 4.84 -4.49 0.89
N LEU A 69 5.55 -4.00 -0.12
CA LEU A 69 6.38 -4.81 -1.00
C LEU A 69 7.49 -5.58 -0.27
N CYS A 70 8.10 -4.99 0.76
CA CYS A 70 9.22 -5.60 1.48
C CYS A 70 8.77 -6.46 2.67
N ALA A 71 7.47 -6.49 3.00
CA ALA A 71 6.95 -7.38 4.03
C ALA A 71 6.88 -8.81 3.48
N LYS A 72 7.58 -9.75 4.13
CA LYS A 72 7.64 -11.16 3.68
C LYS A 72 6.25 -11.83 3.63
N THR A 73 5.33 -11.38 4.47
CA THR A 73 3.96 -11.86 4.57
C THR A 73 3.00 -11.21 3.56
N ALA A 74 3.46 -10.25 2.75
CA ALA A 74 2.58 -9.53 1.82
C ALA A 74 1.80 -10.45 0.85
N PRO A 75 2.40 -11.47 0.21
CA PRO A 75 1.66 -12.36 -0.69
C PRO A 75 0.54 -13.15 0.00
N ASP A 76 0.74 -13.48 1.28
CA ASP A 76 -0.20 -14.28 2.06
C ASP A 76 -1.32 -13.40 2.67
N CYS A 77 -0.96 -12.24 3.21
CA CYS A 77 -1.90 -11.32 3.85
C CYS A 77 -2.70 -10.46 2.86
N CYS A 78 -2.13 -10.16 1.70
CA CYS A 78 -2.78 -9.38 0.65
C CYS A 78 -2.44 -9.97 -0.73
N PRO A 79 -3.05 -11.10 -1.10
CA PRO A 79 -2.85 -11.68 -2.43
C PRO A 79 -3.41 -10.73 -3.49
N ILE A 80 -2.54 -10.22 -4.36
CA ILE A 80 -2.90 -9.26 -5.41
C ILE A 80 -2.48 -9.74 -6.79
N VAL A 81 -3.22 -9.25 -7.81
CA VAL A 81 -2.77 -9.20 -9.20
C VAL A 81 -2.34 -7.76 -9.52
N TRP A 82 -1.43 -7.61 -10.46
CA TRP A 82 -0.98 -6.29 -10.92
C TRP A 82 -0.84 -6.29 -12.44
N PRO A 83 -1.96 -6.21 -13.18
CA PRO A 83 -1.92 -6.16 -14.63
C PRO A 83 -1.28 -4.86 -15.09
N MET A 84 -0.34 -4.97 -16.03
CA MET A 84 0.22 -3.81 -16.72
C MET A 84 -0.77 -3.38 -17.80
N LYS A 85 -1.52 -2.30 -17.53
CA LYS A 85 -2.53 -1.81 -18.47
C LYS A 85 -1.98 -0.76 -19.41
N GLY A 86 -2.38 -0.87 -20.68
CA GLY A 86 -2.17 0.20 -21.66
C GLY A 86 -3.10 1.40 -21.41
N PRO A 87 -2.78 2.59 -21.95
CA PRO A 87 -3.64 3.78 -21.82
C PRO A 87 -5.07 3.62 -22.34
N GLN A 88 -5.30 2.64 -23.22
CA GLN A 88 -6.60 2.35 -23.83
C GLN A 88 -7.43 1.32 -23.05
N GLU A 89 -6.86 0.70 -22.01
CA GLU A 89 -7.51 -0.36 -21.24
C GLU A 89 -8.18 0.23 -19.99
N LEU A 90 -9.43 0.68 -20.16
CA LEU A 90 -10.25 1.24 -19.07
C LEU A 90 -10.89 0.14 -18.20
N ASP A 91 -10.99 0.40 -16.90
CA ASP A 91 -11.66 -0.44 -15.89
C ASP A 91 -13.21 -0.41 -15.96
N CYS A 92 -13.78 0.24 -16.98
CA CYS A 92 -15.23 0.41 -17.07
C CYS A 92 -15.91 -0.91 -17.39
N VAL A 93 -16.79 -1.37 -16.50
CA VAL A 93 -17.67 -2.53 -16.73
C VAL A 93 -18.70 -2.13 -17.79
N THR A 94 -18.43 -2.44 -19.06
CA THR A 94 -19.33 -2.14 -20.18
C THR A 94 -20.35 -3.24 -20.46
N LYS A 95 -20.33 -4.36 -19.73
CA LYS A 95 -21.24 -5.49 -19.96
C LYS A 95 -22.38 -5.54 -18.93
N PRO A 96 -23.65 -5.33 -19.32
CA PRO A 96 -24.80 -5.64 -18.50
C PRO A 96 -25.09 -7.13 -18.66
N GLN A 97 -24.56 -7.96 -17.76
CA GLN A 97 -25.02 -9.31 -17.38
C GLN A 97 -23.82 -10.09 -16.86
N ARG A 98 -23.78 -10.27 -15.54
CA ARG A 98 -23.09 -11.42 -14.93
C ARG A 98 -24.08 -12.06 -13.99
N THR A 99 -24.17 -13.38 -14.04
CA THR A 99 -24.96 -14.15 -13.07
C THR A 99 -24.40 -13.91 -11.66
N LEU A 100 -25.21 -14.11 -10.62
CA LEU A 100 -24.75 -13.96 -9.23
C LEU A 100 -23.50 -14.82 -8.95
N GLU A 101 -23.42 -16.02 -9.53
CA GLU A 101 -22.27 -16.93 -9.41
C GLU A 101 -20.98 -16.38 -10.05
N GLU A 102 -21.05 -15.73 -11.21
CA GLU A 102 -19.91 -15.06 -11.86
C GLU A 102 -19.48 -13.77 -11.14
N ALA A 103 -20.39 -13.13 -10.41
CA ALA A 103 -20.06 -11.97 -9.58
C ALA A 103 -19.21 -12.36 -8.34
N PHE A 104 -19.32 -13.63 -7.91
CA PHE A 104 -18.57 -14.26 -6.80
C PHE A 104 -17.36 -15.10 -7.27
N ALA A 105 -17.23 -15.39 -8.57
CA ALA A 105 -16.03 -16.00 -9.14
C ALA A 105 -14.81 -15.11 -8.87
N PHE A 106 -13.65 -15.74 -8.62
CA PHE A 106 -12.37 -15.15 -8.26
C PHE A 106 -12.17 -13.73 -8.82
N ARG A 107 -12.37 -12.71 -7.97
CA ARG A 107 -11.94 -11.34 -8.26
C ARG A 107 -10.58 -11.16 -7.62
N PRO A 108 -9.48 -11.27 -8.36
CA PRO A 108 -8.18 -11.00 -7.77
C PRO A 108 -8.16 -9.54 -7.30
N ASN A 109 -7.65 -9.29 -6.09
CA ASN A 109 -7.48 -7.93 -5.60
C ASN A 109 -6.44 -7.25 -6.50
N MET A 110 -6.89 -6.31 -7.34
CA MET A 110 -5.97 -5.55 -8.18
C MET A 110 -5.21 -4.57 -7.30
N ALA A 111 -3.88 -4.64 -7.33
CA ALA A 111 -3.06 -3.64 -6.66
C ALA A 111 -3.42 -2.24 -7.15
N ARG A 112 -3.83 -1.37 -6.23
CA ARG A 112 -4.15 0.04 -6.50
C ARG A 112 -2.99 0.95 -6.10
N LEU A 113 -2.33 0.63 -4.99
CA LEU A 113 -1.12 1.32 -4.55
C LEU A 113 -0.16 0.32 -3.92
N VAL A 114 1.09 0.35 -4.40
CA VAL A 114 2.17 -0.52 -3.94
C VAL A 114 3.22 0.32 -3.23
N HIS A 115 3.49 -0.02 -1.98
CA HIS A 115 4.36 0.70 -1.08
C HIS A 115 5.69 -0.04 -0.92
N PHE A 116 6.77 0.58 -1.39
CA PHE A 116 8.13 0.09 -1.16
C PHE A 116 8.56 0.40 0.28
N THR A 117 8.45 -0.57 1.19
CA THR A 117 8.76 -0.42 2.62
C THR A 117 10.22 -0.71 3.00
N GLY A 118 11.12 -0.84 2.03
CA GLY A 118 12.54 -1.13 2.26
C GLY A 118 13.37 0.11 2.63
N LYS A 119 14.54 -0.09 3.28
CA LYS A 119 15.41 1.00 3.73
C LYS A 119 16.13 1.75 2.61
N ASP A 120 16.53 1.06 1.56
CA ASP A 120 17.24 1.66 0.43
C ASP A 120 16.57 1.25 -0.89
N LYS A 121 15.72 2.14 -1.37
CA LYS A 121 14.99 1.96 -2.62
C LYS A 121 15.92 2.03 -3.83
N HIS A 122 16.91 2.91 -3.82
CA HIS A 122 17.80 3.10 -4.97
C HIS A 122 18.73 1.91 -5.13
N ALA A 123 19.42 1.50 -4.06
CA ALA A 123 20.29 0.33 -4.10
C ALA A 123 19.53 -0.95 -4.47
N TYR A 124 18.30 -1.11 -4.00
CA TYR A 124 17.48 -2.26 -4.35
C TYR A 124 17.14 -2.29 -5.86
N LEU A 125 16.78 -1.14 -6.43
CA LEU A 125 16.38 -1.03 -7.83
C LEU A 125 17.58 -1.14 -8.79
N GLU A 126 18.76 -0.72 -8.36
CA GLU A 126 20.02 -0.91 -9.09
C GLU A 126 20.44 -2.38 -9.15
N GLN A 127 20.18 -3.16 -8.09
CA GLN A 127 20.52 -4.59 -8.04
C GLN A 127 19.53 -5.49 -8.78
N THR A 128 18.28 -5.05 -8.97
CA THR A 128 17.22 -5.87 -9.58
C THR A 128 17.23 -5.78 -11.12
N THR A 129 18.33 -5.32 -11.72
CA THR A 129 18.49 -5.35 -13.18
C THR A 129 18.60 -6.79 -13.68
N GLN A 130 17.64 -7.20 -14.51
CA GLN A 130 17.64 -8.39 -15.40
C GLN A 130 16.89 -9.65 -14.96
N GLU A 131 15.68 -9.54 -14.42
CA GLU A 131 14.69 -10.60 -14.65
C GLU A 131 13.56 -10.04 -15.51
N ASN A 132 13.50 -10.44 -16.78
CA ASN A 132 12.34 -10.19 -17.62
C ASN A 132 11.19 -11.03 -17.10
N SER A 133 10.21 -10.43 -16.42
CA SER A 133 9.01 -11.17 -16.06
C SER A 133 8.07 -11.18 -17.26
N SER A 134 7.91 -12.33 -17.94
CA SER A 134 6.91 -12.49 -19.01
C SER A 134 5.48 -12.67 -18.47
N LEU A 135 5.24 -12.22 -17.24
CA LEU A 135 3.99 -12.46 -16.54
C LEU A 135 3.02 -11.35 -16.92
N ASP A 136 1.92 -11.65 -17.60
CA ASP A 136 0.90 -10.62 -17.85
C ASP A 136 0.28 -10.10 -16.54
N GLY A 137 0.32 -10.90 -15.45
CA GLY A 137 -0.19 -10.53 -14.12
C GLY A 137 -1.67 -10.13 -14.12
N ILE A 138 -2.41 -10.57 -15.14
CA ILE A 138 -3.85 -10.36 -15.31
C ILE A 138 -4.65 -11.41 -14.52
N GLU A 139 -4.15 -12.66 -14.42
CA GLU A 139 -4.91 -13.77 -13.85
C GLU A 139 -4.25 -14.44 -12.63
N GLU A 140 -2.94 -14.28 -12.43
CA GLU A 140 -2.20 -14.96 -11.37
C GLU A 140 -1.73 -14.04 -10.24
N ARG A 141 -1.89 -14.50 -9.00
CA ARG A 141 -1.40 -13.81 -7.79
C ARG A 141 0.12 -13.71 -7.84
N LEU A 142 0.64 -12.51 -7.63
CA LEU A 142 2.07 -12.29 -7.68
C LEU A 142 2.75 -12.73 -6.37
N THR A 143 3.89 -13.42 -6.50
CA THR A 143 4.82 -13.66 -5.40
C THR A 143 5.51 -12.36 -4.98
N GLN A 144 6.16 -12.35 -3.81
CA GLN A 144 6.91 -11.17 -3.36
C GLN A 144 8.01 -10.75 -4.36
N VAL A 145 8.69 -11.73 -4.97
CA VAL A 145 9.73 -11.47 -5.97
C VAL A 145 9.11 -10.84 -7.21
N GLN A 146 8.02 -11.41 -7.74
CA GLN A 146 7.34 -10.90 -8.93
C GLN A 146 6.79 -9.47 -8.71
N MET A 147 6.20 -9.20 -7.54
CA MET A 147 5.76 -7.85 -7.19
C MET A 147 6.93 -6.86 -7.19
N LYS A 148 8.11 -7.27 -6.69
CA LYS A 148 9.29 -6.41 -6.62
C LYS A 148 9.90 -6.15 -8.00
N THR A 149 10.00 -7.18 -8.83
CA THR A 149 10.43 -7.06 -10.23
C THR A 149 9.53 -6.09 -10.98
N ARG A 150 8.20 -6.27 -10.87
CA ARG A 150 7.21 -5.37 -11.48
C ARG A 150 7.33 -3.92 -11.00
N TYR A 151 7.50 -3.73 -9.70
CA TYR A 151 7.73 -2.40 -9.14
C TYR A 151 8.94 -1.72 -9.78
N GLY A 152 10.04 -2.46 -9.99
CA GLY A 152 11.24 -1.95 -10.65
C GLY A 152 11.08 -1.67 -12.14
N GLU A 153 10.30 -2.46 -12.87
CA GLU A 153 9.91 -2.19 -14.26
C GLU A 153 9.12 -0.88 -14.37
N VAL A 154 8.06 -0.74 -13.56
CA VAL A 154 7.21 0.46 -13.52
C VAL A 154 8.02 1.69 -13.11
N PHE A 155 8.83 1.60 -12.06
CA PHE A 155 9.64 2.72 -11.58
C PHE A 155 10.60 3.23 -12.65
N ARG A 156 11.30 2.34 -13.36
CA ARG A 156 12.22 2.70 -14.45
C ARG A 156 11.47 3.32 -15.63
N ALA A 157 10.31 2.78 -15.99
CA ALA A 157 9.47 3.35 -17.03
C ALA A 157 9.07 4.80 -16.70
N PHE A 158 8.64 5.06 -15.45
CA PHE A 158 8.31 6.43 -15.01
C PHE A 158 9.53 7.36 -14.94
N GLN A 159 10.70 6.87 -14.51
CA GLN A 159 11.93 7.68 -14.52
C GLN A 159 12.38 8.07 -15.93
N ALA A 160 12.07 7.25 -16.93
CA ALA A 160 12.35 7.55 -18.33
C ALA A 160 11.35 8.54 -18.97
N LEU A 161 10.21 8.84 -18.32
CA LEU A 161 9.25 9.78 -18.85
C LEU A 161 9.74 11.23 -18.72
N PRO A 162 9.65 12.05 -19.78
CA PRO A 162 9.94 13.48 -19.68
C PRO A 162 9.00 14.15 -18.67
N LEU A 163 9.56 14.92 -17.74
CA LEU A 163 8.76 15.68 -16.77
C LEU A 163 7.91 16.77 -17.41
N THR A 164 8.17 17.13 -18.67
CA THR A 164 7.37 18.07 -19.45
C THR A 164 5.98 17.55 -19.84
N CYS A 165 5.69 16.27 -19.56
CA CYS A 165 4.40 15.65 -19.88
C CYS A 165 3.36 15.74 -18.75
N PHE A 166 3.72 16.35 -17.61
CA PHE A 166 2.86 16.54 -16.43
C PHE A 166 2.70 18.03 -16.11
#